data_AF-A0A9Q1M6N8-F1
#
_entry.id   AF-A0A9Q1M6N8-F1
#
_cell.length_a   1.000
_cell.length_b   1.000
_cell.length_c   1.000
_cell.angle_alpha   90.00
_cell.angle_beta   90.00
_cell.angle_gamma   90.00
#
_symmetry.space_group_name_H-M   'P 1'
#
loop_
_entity.id
_entity.type
_entity.pdbx_description
1 polymer ?
#
loop_
_entity_poly.entity_id
_entity_poly.type
_entity_poly.pdbx_seq_one_letter_code
_entity_poly.pdbx_strand_id
1 'polypeptide(L)'
;MSEGSSCLVGSKRKCHCGLEVNRFMAWTPNNAGRPFVKCPMPKNQSYACDIERNNLTKKIADFEASAANDAVTITELREKLNALEVERNILTVNVSGVARLLSSRRGFNDRTYLSGSNQLLGH
;
A
#
# COMPACT_ATOMS: atom_id res chain seq x y z
N MET A 1 -25.11 -68.67 -22.84
CA MET A 1 -25.31 -68.67 -21.37
C MET A 1 -24.31 -67.66 -20.83
N SER A 2 -24.79 -66.46 -20.45
CA SER A 2 -24.98 -66.00 -19.05
C SER A 2 -23.66 -66.05 -18.26
N GLU A 3 -23.11 -65.00 -17.66
CA GLU A 3 -23.65 -63.81 -17.00
C GLU A 3 -22.53 -62.79 -16.77
N GLY A 4 -22.88 -61.52 -16.54
CA GLY A 4 -21.91 -60.56 -15.99
C GLY A 4 -22.18 -59.07 -16.22
N SER A 5 -23.38 -58.67 -16.66
CA SER A 5 -23.78 -57.26 -16.61
C SER A 5 -23.93 -56.84 -15.14
N SER A 6 -22.87 -56.27 -14.57
CA SER A 6 -22.97 -55.55 -13.31
C SER A 6 -23.71 -54.23 -13.57
N CYS A 7 -25.02 -54.28 -13.38
CA CYS A 7 -25.84 -53.11 -13.15
C CYS A 7 -25.19 -52.32 -12.01
N LEU A 8 -24.43 -51.28 -12.35
CA LEU A 8 -23.89 -50.33 -11.38
C LEU A 8 -25.07 -49.57 -10.77
N VAL A 9 -25.63 -50.17 -9.74
CA VAL A 9 -26.56 -49.58 -8.80
C VAL A 9 -25.94 -48.27 -8.29
N GLY A 10 -26.50 -47.16 -8.78
CA GLY A 10 -26.78 -45.95 -8.00
C GLY A 10 -25.68 -45.32 -7.13
N SER A 11 -24.41 -45.34 -7.52
CA SER A 11 -23.42 -44.52 -6.82
C SER A 11 -23.63 -43.04 -7.19
N LYS A 12 -24.31 -42.30 -6.31
CA LYS A 12 -24.49 -40.85 -6.40
C LYS A 12 -23.13 -40.15 -6.28
N ARG A 13 -22.49 -39.89 -7.42
CA ARG A 13 -21.22 -39.16 -7.47
C ARG A 13 -21.47 -37.69 -7.13
N LYS A 14 -20.66 -37.13 -6.24
CA LYS A 14 -20.66 -35.70 -5.92
C LYS A 14 -19.61 -34.96 -6.75
N CYS A 15 -19.91 -33.73 -7.14
CA CYS A 15 -18.94 -32.81 -7.71
C CYS A 15 -17.99 -32.27 -6.62
N HIS A 16 -16.90 -31.60 -6.99
CA HIS A 16 -16.06 -30.83 -6.08
C HIS A 16 -16.83 -29.75 -5.30
N CYS A 17 -17.95 -29.26 -5.83
CA CYS A 17 -18.84 -28.33 -5.11
C CYS A 17 -19.81 -29.01 -4.12
N GLY A 18 -19.73 -30.33 -3.94
CA GLY A 18 -20.57 -31.08 -2.99
C GLY A 18 -21.96 -31.48 -3.50
N LEU A 19 -22.39 -30.97 -4.67
CA LEU A 19 -23.68 -31.31 -5.29
C LEU A 19 -23.64 -32.66 -6.03
N GLU A 20 -24.78 -33.38 -6.06
CA GLU A 20 -24.92 -34.62 -6.85
C GLU A 20 -24.80 -34.31 -8.35
N VAL A 21 -23.95 -35.04 -9.08
CA VAL A 21 -23.76 -34.80 -10.51
C VAL A 21 -24.94 -35.34 -11.32
N ASN A 22 -25.31 -34.59 -12.36
CA ASN A 22 -26.28 -35.08 -13.34
C ASN A 22 -25.56 -35.94 -14.38
N ARG A 23 -26.05 -37.16 -14.59
CA ARG A 23 -25.56 -38.08 -15.62
C ARG A 23 -26.39 -37.93 -16.88
N PHE A 24 -25.75 -37.64 -18.00
CA PHE A 24 -26.38 -37.46 -19.29
C PHE A 24 -25.83 -38.48 -20.29
N MET A 25 -26.57 -38.71 -21.37
CA MET A 25 -26.15 -39.52 -22.50
C MET A 25 -25.87 -38.58 -23.68
N ALA A 26 -24.73 -38.77 -24.35
CA ALA A 26 -24.43 -38.02 -25.56
C ALA A 26 -25.28 -38.56 -26.73
N TRP A 27 -25.84 -37.63 -27.50
CA TRP A 27 -26.64 -37.90 -28.70
C TRP A 27 -25.89 -37.52 -29.99
N THR A 28 -24.67 -37.01 -29.87
CA THR A 28 -23.86 -36.61 -31.03
C THR A 28 -23.39 -37.86 -31.78
N PRO A 29 -23.37 -37.87 -33.12
CA PRO A 29 -23.02 -39.07 -33.91
C PRO A 29 -21.67 -39.69 -33.50
N ASN A 30 -20.69 -38.86 -33.17
CA ASN A 30 -19.33 -39.30 -32.80
C ASN A 30 -19.24 -39.86 -31.37
N ASN A 31 -20.25 -39.68 -30.51
CA ASN A 31 -20.24 -40.11 -29.11
C ASN A 31 -21.60 -40.68 -28.66
N ALA A 32 -22.43 -41.14 -29.60
CA ALA A 32 -23.79 -41.55 -29.31
C ALA A 32 -23.81 -42.67 -28.26
N GLY A 33 -24.65 -42.53 -27.24
CA GLY A 33 -24.76 -43.49 -26.14
C GLY A 33 -23.61 -43.42 -25.12
N ARG A 34 -22.63 -42.52 -25.27
CA ARG A 34 -21.57 -42.35 -24.26
C ARG A 34 -22.08 -41.52 -23.07
N PRO A 35 -21.97 -42.02 -21.82
CA PRO A 35 -22.38 -41.25 -20.66
C PRO A 35 -21.36 -40.15 -20.36
N PHE A 36 -21.85 -38.97 -19.98
CA PHE A 36 -21.04 -37.89 -19.43
C PHE A 36 -21.69 -37.32 -18.18
N VAL A 37 -20.89 -36.69 -17.32
CA VAL A 37 -21.35 -36.08 -16.06
C VAL A 37 -21.24 -34.57 -16.16
N LYS A 38 -22.27 -33.86 -15.69
CA LYS A 38 -22.26 -32.41 -15.58
C LYS A 38 -22.64 -32.01 -14.17
N CYS A 39 -21.87 -31.10 -13.58
CA CYS A 39 -22.22 -30.50 -12.31
C CYS A 39 -23.51 -29.67 -12.47
N PRO A 40 -24.53 -29.83 -11.62
CA PRO A 40 -25.79 -29.08 -11.71
C PRO A 40 -25.69 -27.65 -11.19
N MET A 41 -24.47 -27.11 -10.98
CA MET A 41 -24.25 -25.81 -10.35
C MET A 41 -25.29 -24.78 -10.83
N PRO A 42 -26.21 -24.34 -9.96
CA PRO A 42 -27.29 -23.44 -10.38
C PRO A 42 -26.70 -22.09 -10.77
N LYS A 43 -27.24 -21.49 -11.84
CA LYS A 43 -26.84 -20.15 -12.33
C LYS A 43 -26.89 -19.08 -11.22
N ASN A 44 -27.64 -19.33 -10.14
CA ASN A 44 -27.81 -18.46 -8.98
C ASN A 44 -26.51 -18.23 -8.19
N GLN A 45 -25.52 -19.11 -8.35
CA GLN A 45 -24.18 -18.89 -7.78
C GLN A 45 -23.45 -17.76 -8.51
N SER A 46 -23.79 -17.46 -9.77
CA SER A 46 -23.27 -16.29 -10.46
C SER A 46 -23.73 -15.00 -9.80
N TYR A 47 -25.00 -14.91 -9.39
CA TYR A 47 -25.56 -13.68 -8.81
C TYR A 47 -24.94 -13.30 -7.45
N ALA A 48 -24.71 -14.27 -6.57
CA ALA A 48 -24.00 -14.03 -5.32
C ALA A 48 -22.55 -13.60 -5.56
N CYS A 49 -21.86 -14.26 -6.51
CA CYS A 49 -20.52 -13.85 -6.93
C CYS A 49 -20.50 -12.46 -7.56
N ASP A 50 -21.53 -12.09 -8.33
CA ASP A 50 -21.65 -10.78 -8.97
C ASP A 50 -21.85 -9.67 -7.91
N ILE A 51 -22.66 -9.91 -6.88
CA ILE A 51 -22.84 -8.99 -5.75
C ILE A 51 -21.52 -8.82 -4.99
N GLU A 52 -20.87 -9.93 -4.64
CA GLU A 52 -19.60 -9.89 -3.91
C GLU A 52 -18.53 -9.14 -4.70
N ARG A 53 -18.41 -9.43 -6.00
CA ARG A 53 -17.53 -8.70 -6.92
C ARG A 53 -17.83 -7.21 -6.91
N ASN A 54 -19.10 -6.81 -7.07
CA ASN A 54 -19.47 -5.39 -7.09
C ASN A 54 -19.14 -4.69 -5.77
N ASN A 55 -19.35 -5.36 -4.63
CA ASN A 55 -18.97 -4.85 -3.31
C ASN A 55 -17.45 -4.69 -3.16
N LEU A 56 -16.67 -5.65 -3.66
CA LEU A 56 -15.21 -5.56 -3.67
C LEU A 56 -14.72 -4.44 -4.59
N THR A 57 -15.30 -4.29 -5.79
CA THR A 57 -14.99 -3.18 -6.70
C THR A 57 -15.22 -1.83 -6.02
N LYS A 58 -16.32 -1.67 -5.28
CA LYS A 58 -16.57 -0.43 -4.54
C LYS A 58 -15.52 -0.16 -3.47
N LYS A 59 -15.16 -1.18 -2.68
CA LYS A 59 -14.10 -1.06 -1.66
C LYS A 59 -12.75 -0.69 -2.28
N ILE A 60 -12.41 -1.25 -3.44
CA ILE A 60 -11.18 -0.91 -4.17
C ILE A 60 -11.19 0.58 -4.53
N ALA A 61 -12.28 1.08 -5.10
CA ALA A 61 -12.41 2.49 -5.46
C ALA A 61 -12.29 3.41 -4.23
N ASP A 62 -12.88 3.03 -3.09
CA ASP A 62 -12.78 3.79 -1.84
C ASP A 62 -11.31 3.84 -1.34
N PHE A 63 -10.59 2.70 -1.40
CA PHE A 63 -9.17 2.66 -1.03
C PHE A 63 -8.27 3.45 -1.99
N GLU A 64 -8.54 3.40 -3.30
CA GLU A 64 -7.82 4.18 -4.30
C GLU A 64 -8.01 5.69 -4.07
N ALA A 65 -9.23 6.12 -3.78
CA ALA A 65 -9.52 7.52 -3.45
C ALA A 65 -8.81 7.97 -2.17
N SER A 66 -8.81 7.13 -1.13
CA SER A 66 -8.06 7.40 0.10
C SER A 66 -6.56 7.51 -0.16
N ALA A 67 -5.98 6.57 -0.90
CA ALA A 67 -4.56 6.57 -1.22
C ALA A 67 -4.14 7.80 -2.04
N ALA A 68 -5.00 8.28 -2.95
CA ALA A 68 -4.76 9.50 -3.69
C ALA A 68 -4.72 10.74 -2.76
N ASN A 69 -5.65 10.84 -1.81
CA ASN A 69 -5.66 11.92 -0.81
C ASN A 69 -4.43 11.88 0.11
N ASP A 70 -4.02 10.69 0.52
CA ASP A 70 -2.81 10.51 1.34
C ASP A 70 -1.56 10.93 0.55
N ALA A 71 -1.47 10.59 -0.73
CA ALA A 71 -0.36 11.00 -1.59
C ALA A 71 -0.27 12.53 -1.71
N VAL A 72 -1.39 13.22 -1.90
CA VAL A 72 -1.46 14.69 -1.92
C VAL A 72 -0.96 15.27 -0.58
N THR A 73 -1.46 14.75 0.53
CA THR A 73 -1.06 15.20 1.87
C THR A 73 0.44 15.01 2.11
N ILE A 74 1.00 13.88 1.67
CA ILE A 74 2.45 13.60 1.74
C ILE A 74 3.24 14.64 0.94
N THR A 75 2.78 14.99 -0.27
CA THR A 75 3.47 16.01 -1.08
C THR A 75 3.45 17.38 -0.43
N GLU A 76 2.31 17.83 0.11
CA GLU A 76 2.20 19.11 0.81
C GLU A 76 3.10 19.17 2.06
N LEU A 77 3.16 18.09 2.83
CA LEU A 77 4.02 18.02 4.02
C LEU A 77 5.50 18.05 3.64
N ARG A 78 5.90 17.42 2.52
CA ARG A 78 7.27 17.47 2.02
C ARG A 78 7.67 18.88 1.60
N GLU A 79 6.78 19.61 0.93
CA GLU A 79 7.03 21.02 0.56
C GLU A 79 7.23 21.90 1.79
N LYS A 80 6.36 21.75 2.80
CA LYS A 80 6.48 22.47 4.08
C LYS A 80 7.79 22.12 4.81
N LEU A 81 8.20 20.86 4.81
CA LEU A 81 9.45 20.43 5.42
C LEU A 81 10.67 21.06 4.72
N ASN A 82 10.67 21.09 3.39
CA ASN A 82 11.74 21.71 2.61
C ASN A 82 11.84 23.22 2.90
N ALA A 83 10.71 23.93 2.99
CA ALA A 83 10.69 25.36 3.33
C ALA A 83 11.30 25.61 4.72
N LEU A 84 10.90 24.83 5.72
CA LEU A 84 11.43 24.92 7.08
C LEU A 84 12.93 24.60 7.15
N GLU A 85 13.41 23.66 6.34
CA GLU A 85 14.84 23.36 6.26
C GLU A 85 15.65 24.54 5.71
N VAL A 86 15.15 25.23 4.68
CA VAL A 86 15.78 26.44 4.14
C VAL A 86 15.84 27.54 5.21
N GLU A 87 14.74 27.81 5.92
CA GLU A 87 14.70 28.80 6.99
C GLU A 87 15.68 28.48 8.12
N ARG A 88 15.73 27.22 8.56
CA ARG A 88 16.70 26.76 9.58
C ARG A 88 18.14 27.01 9.15
N ASN A 89 18.47 26.74 7.89
CA ASN A 89 19.82 26.93 7.36
C ASN A 89 20.21 28.42 7.35
N ILE A 90 19.30 29.31 6.95
CA ILE A 90 19.51 30.77 7.00
C ILE A 90 19.79 31.23 8.44
N LEU A 91 18.94 30.80 9.39
CA LEU A 91 19.12 31.15 10.80
C LEU A 91 20.45 30.63 11.36
N THR A 92 20.86 29.42 10.98
CA THR A 92 22.14 28.83 11.38
C THR A 92 23.33 29.68 10.94
N VAL A 93 23.32 30.14 9.67
CA VAL A 93 24.36 31.02 9.13
C VAL A 93 24.39 32.34 9.92
N ASN A 94 23.23 32.96 10.14
CA ASN A 94 23.14 34.24 10.85
C ASN A 94 23.65 34.13 12.29
N VAL A 95 23.24 33.10 13.03
CA VAL A 95 23.71 32.85 14.40
C VAL A 95 25.22 32.64 14.41
N SER A 96 25.77 31.90 13.46
CA SER A 96 27.22 31.71 13.36
C SER A 96 27.96 33.02 13.08
N GLY A 97 27.40 33.91 12.27
CA GLY A 97 27.94 35.24 11.99
C GLY A 97 27.96 36.11 13.24
N VAL A 98 26.83 36.18 13.96
CA VAL A 98 26.73 36.92 15.23
C VAL A 98 27.72 36.38 16.26
N ALA A 99 27.85 35.06 16.40
CA ALA A 99 28.82 34.45 17.31
C ALA A 99 30.27 34.87 16.99
N ARG A 100 30.66 34.88 15.72
CA ARG A 100 31.99 35.34 15.28
C ARG A 100 32.23 36.82 15.59
N LEU A 101 31.23 37.67 15.36
CA LEU A 101 31.32 39.11 15.67
C LEU A 101 31.47 39.35 17.17
N LEU A 102 30.70 38.64 18.00
CA LEU A 102 30.81 38.72 19.46
C LEU A 102 32.17 38.25 19.96
N SER A 103 32.70 37.14 19.43
CA SER A 103 34.04 36.65 19.78
C SER A 103 35.14 37.65 19.38
N SER A 104 35.02 38.26 18.20
CA SER A 104 35.98 39.28 17.73
C SER A 104 35.95 40.53 18.60
N ARG A 105 34.74 40.97 19.02
CA ARG A 105 34.58 42.14 19.90
C ARG A 105 35.15 41.91 21.30
N ARG A 106 35.00 40.71 21.86
CA ARG A 106 35.64 40.36 23.16
C ARG A 106 37.16 40.42 23.05
N GLY A 107 37.75 39.82 22.01
CA GLY A 107 39.20 39.86 21.81
C GLY A 107 39.76 41.27 21.59
N PHE A 108 38.99 42.17 20.99
CA PHE A 108 39.37 43.59 20.87
C PHE A 108 39.34 44.31 22.22
N ASN A 109 38.28 44.10 23.01
CA ASN A 109 38.14 44.71 24.33
C ASN A 109 39.22 44.23 25.32
N ASP A 110 39.61 42.95 25.29
CA ASP A 110 40.68 42.44 26.16
C ASP A 110 42.05 43.05 25.81
N ARG A 111 42.30 43.37 24.53
CA ARG A 111 43.54 44.06 24.10
C ARG A 111 43.59 45.53 24.52
N THR A 112 42.47 46.25 24.48
CA THR A 112 42.43 47.65 24.88
C THR A 112 42.58 47.83 26.39
N TYR A 113 42.05 46.90 27.19
CA TYR A 113 42.29 46.90 28.65
C TYR A 113 43.78 46.70 28.98
N LEU A 114 44.49 45.78 28.32
CA LEU A 114 45.92 45.57 28.53
C LEU A 114 46.80 46.73 28.01
N SER A 115 46.38 47.42 26.95
CA SER A 115 47.12 48.56 26.40
C SER A 115 46.93 49.85 27.20
N GLY A 116 45.79 50.03 27.88
CA GLY A 116 45.50 51.22 28.70
C GLY A 116 46.20 51.22 30.06
N SER A 117 46.57 50.05 30.59
CA SER A 117 47.25 49.93 31.89
C SER A 117 48.74 50.28 31.86
N ASN A 118 49.37 50.37 30.69
CA ASN A 118 50.81 50.63 30.55
C ASN A 118 51.18 52.10 30.33
N GLN A 119 50.24 53.05 30.37
CA GLN A 119 50.52 54.50 30.18
C GLN A 119 50.57 55.32 31.48
N LEU A 120 50.38 54.72 32.67
CA LEU A 120 50.36 55.44 33.96
C LEU A 120 51.60 55.25 34.86
N LEU A 121 52.65 54.59 34.37
CA LEU A 121 53.91 54.37 35.10
C LEU A 121 55.07 54.97 34.31
N GLY A 122 55.18 56.29 34.32
CA GLY A 122 56.25 57.02 33.66
C GLY A 122 56.32 58.46 34.15
N HIS A 123 56.63 58.62 35.43
CA HIS A 123 57.13 59.86 36.02
C HIS A 123 58.52 59.61 36.58
#